data_AF-A0AAA9T012-F1
#
_entry.id   AF-A0AAA9T012-F1
#
_cell.length_a   1.000
_cell.length_b   1.000
_cell.length_c   1.000
_cell.angle_alpha   90.00
_cell.angle_beta   90.00
_cell.angle_gamma   90.00
#
_symmetry.space_group_name_H-M   'P 1'
#
loop_
_entity.id
_entity.type
_entity.pdbx_description
1 polymer ?
#
loop_
_entity_poly.entity_id
_entity_poly.type
_entity_poly.pdbx_seq_one_letter_code
_entity_poly.pdbx_strand_id
1 'polypeptide(L)'
;MEKAREFQRSIYFCFIDYAKDFDGVDHNKLWKILKEMGIPDHLTCLLRNLYADLEATVRTGHGTTDWFQIGKGVCQGCILSPCLFNLYTEYIMRNAGLEEAQAGIKIAGRHINNLRYADDTTLMEESEEELKSLLMKVKEESEKVGLKLTIQKTKIMASSPITSWQIDGESVETVSDFIFGGSKITADGDCNHEIK
;
A
#
# COMPACT_ATOMS: atom_id res chain seq x y z
N MET A 1 18.94 7.18 3.58
CA MET A 1 19.43 7.05 4.98
C MET A 1 20.82 7.62 5.17
N GLU A 2 21.80 7.33 4.31
CA GLU A 2 23.17 7.87 4.41
C GLU A 2 23.20 9.41 4.56
N LYS A 3 22.47 10.14 3.71
CA LYS A 3 22.33 11.61 3.83
C LYS A 3 21.72 12.07 5.16
N ALA A 4 20.69 11.39 5.67
CA ALA A 4 20.11 11.77 6.95
C ALA A 4 21.06 11.50 8.12
N ARG A 5 21.85 10.42 8.04
CA ARG A 5 22.93 10.16 9.00
C ARG A 5 23.99 11.26 8.95
N GLU A 6 24.39 11.69 7.76
CA GLU A 6 25.34 12.81 7.55
C GLU A 6 24.84 14.11 8.21
N PHE A 7 23.53 14.37 8.13
CA PHE A 7 22.89 15.57 8.71
C PHE A 7 22.25 15.35 10.09
N GLN A 8 22.51 14.22 10.76
CA GLN A 8 21.91 13.83 12.05
C GLN A 8 20.38 13.98 12.11
N ARG A 9 19.69 13.62 11.03
CA ARG A 9 18.24 13.58 10.97
C ARG A 9 17.72 12.17 11.20
N SER A 10 16.68 12.05 11.99
CA SER A 10 15.89 10.83 12.10
C SER A 10 15.08 10.65 10.83
N ILE A 11 15.07 9.44 10.28
CA ILE A 11 14.10 9.02 9.27
C ILE A 11 13.37 7.81 9.82
N TYR A 12 12.06 7.82 9.65
CA TYR A 12 11.16 6.73 9.97
C TYR A 12 10.52 6.21 8.68
N PHE A 13 10.46 4.89 8.55
CA PHE A 13 9.82 4.15 7.48
C PHE A 13 8.71 3.29 8.06
N CYS A 14 7.54 3.29 7.42
CA CYS A 14 6.47 2.35 7.71
C CYS A 14 6.12 1.57 6.45
N PHE A 15 6.39 0.28 6.47
CA PHE A 15 6.05 -0.66 5.40
C PHE A 15 4.65 -1.17 5.65
N ILE A 16 3.72 -0.86 4.76
CA ILE A 16 2.31 -1.24 4.83
C ILE A 16 2.06 -2.45 3.95
N ASP A 17 1.30 -3.41 4.47
CA ASP A 17 0.77 -4.57 3.75
C ASP A 17 -0.77 -4.53 3.86
N TYR A 18 -1.47 -4.66 2.74
CA TYR A 18 -2.93 -4.80 2.78
C TYR A 18 -3.33 -6.27 3.01
N ALA A 19 -4.50 -6.47 3.60
CA ALA A 19 -5.06 -7.80 3.75
C ALA A 19 -5.71 -8.22 2.41
N LYS A 20 -5.05 -9.10 1.67
CA LYS A 20 -5.57 -9.67 0.41
C LYS A 20 -5.83 -8.60 -0.64
N ASP A 21 -4.82 -7.78 -0.90
CA ASP A 21 -4.74 -6.59 -1.75
C ASP A 21 -5.63 -6.70 -3.01
N PHE A 22 -5.30 -7.65 -3.88
CA PHE A 22 -6.00 -7.86 -5.14
C PHE A 22 -7.43 -8.36 -4.94
N ASP A 23 -7.71 -9.14 -3.89
CA ASP A 23 -9.03 -9.74 -3.63
C ASP A 23 -9.95 -8.79 -2.84
N GLY A 24 -9.40 -7.75 -2.21
CA GLY A 24 -10.10 -6.80 -1.36
C GLY A 24 -10.82 -5.69 -2.12
N VAL A 25 -10.52 -5.51 -3.41
CA VAL A 25 -11.08 -4.43 -4.24
C VAL A 25 -12.60 -4.60 -4.40
N ASP A 26 -13.37 -3.65 -3.89
CA ASP A 26 -14.82 -3.63 -4.07
C ASP A 26 -15.17 -3.04 -5.45
N HIS A 27 -15.86 -3.81 -6.29
CA HIS A 27 -16.18 -3.37 -7.66
C HIS A 27 -17.02 -2.10 -7.69
N ASN A 28 -18.00 -1.95 -6.79
CA ASN A 28 -18.85 -0.77 -6.76
C ASN A 28 -18.06 0.49 -6.37
N LYS A 29 -17.06 0.34 -5.51
CA LYS A 29 -16.13 1.42 -5.16
C LYS A 29 -15.17 1.70 -6.31
N LEU A 30 -14.62 0.67 -6.95
CA LEU A 30 -13.71 0.80 -8.09
C LEU A 30 -14.32 1.64 -9.20
N TRP A 31 -15.57 1.37 -9.60
CA TRP A 31 -16.21 2.14 -10.69
C TRP A 31 -16.41 3.62 -10.34
N LYS A 32 -16.71 3.93 -9.08
CA LYS A 32 -16.83 5.32 -8.59
C LYS A 32 -15.47 6.01 -8.59
N ILE A 33 -14.45 5.33 -8.07
CA ILE A 33 -13.07 5.83 -8.03
C ILE A 33 -12.55 6.13 -9.44
N LEU A 34 -12.73 5.21 -10.40
CA LEU A 34 -12.31 5.45 -11.79
C LEU A 34 -12.95 6.71 -12.36
N LYS A 35 -14.25 6.92 -12.10
CA LYS A 35 -14.96 8.11 -12.56
C LYS A 35 -14.43 9.39 -11.89
N GLU A 36 -14.19 9.36 -10.58
CA GLU A 36 -13.63 10.51 -9.83
C GLU A 36 -12.19 10.82 -10.23
N MET A 37 -11.41 9.80 -10.60
CA MET A 37 -10.06 9.92 -11.15
C MET A 37 -10.04 10.44 -12.60
N GLY A 38 -11.20 10.74 -13.19
CA GLY A 38 -11.33 11.32 -14.52
C GLY A 38 -11.34 10.31 -15.68
N ILE A 39 -11.49 9.01 -15.40
CA ILE A 39 -11.60 8.01 -16.45
C ILE A 39 -12.96 8.15 -17.17
N PRO A 40 -12.96 8.26 -18.51
CA PRO A 40 -14.20 8.42 -19.28
C PRO A 40 -15.25 7.33 -19.01
N ASP A 41 -16.52 7.73 -18.91
CA ASP A 41 -17.64 6.84 -18.58
C ASP A 41 -17.76 5.63 -19.53
N HIS A 42 -17.42 5.78 -20.81
CA HIS A 42 -17.46 4.67 -21.78
C HIS A 42 -16.40 3.60 -21.48
N LEU A 43 -15.21 3.97 -21.01
CA LEU A 43 -14.17 3.02 -20.58
C LEU A 43 -14.55 2.35 -19.27
N THR A 44 -15.05 3.11 -18.30
CA THR A 44 -15.56 2.57 -17.04
C THR A 44 -16.71 1.59 -17.27
N CYS A 45 -17.59 1.87 -18.24
CA CYS A 45 -18.66 0.95 -18.64
C CYS A 45 -18.10 -0.35 -19.24
N LEU A 46 -17.10 -0.28 -20.11
CA LEU A 46 -16.44 -1.45 -20.68
C LEU A 46 -15.79 -2.32 -19.59
N LEU A 47 -15.08 -1.70 -18.65
CA LEU A 47 -14.48 -2.39 -17.50
C LEU A 47 -15.54 -3.03 -16.61
N ARG A 48 -16.63 -2.31 -16.30
CA ARG A 48 -17.74 -2.88 -15.52
C ARG A 48 -18.36 -4.09 -16.21
N ASN A 49 -18.52 -4.06 -17.53
CA ASN A 49 -19.04 -5.20 -18.29
C ASN A 49 -18.07 -6.39 -18.30
N LEU A 50 -16.76 -6.14 -18.32
CA LEU A 50 -15.75 -7.20 -18.19
C LEU A 50 -15.83 -7.90 -16.82
N TYR A 51 -16.22 -7.17 -15.79
CA TYR A 51 -16.36 -7.67 -14.42
C TYR A 51 -17.79 -8.13 -14.07
N ALA A 52 -18.75 -7.99 -14.98
CA ALA A 52 -20.13 -8.40 -14.76
C ALA A 52 -20.27 -9.92 -14.81
N ASP A 53 -21.04 -10.48 -13.87
CA ASP A 53 -21.38 -11.91 -13.80
C ASP A 53 -20.15 -12.85 -13.86
N LEU A 54 -19.01 -12.39 -13.33
CA LEU A 54 -17.80 -13.21 -13.25
C LEU A 54 -18.02 -14.41 -12.34
N GLU A 55 -17.75 -15.60 -12.86
CA GLU A 55 -17.76 -16.84 -12.08
C GLU A 55 -16.36 -17.46 -12.04
N ALA A 56 -16.06 -18.11 -10.92
CA ALA A 56 -14.87 -18.92 -10.75
C ALA A 56 -15.23 -20.31 -10.22
N THR A 57 -14.32 -21.26 -10.43
CA THR A 57 -14.32 -22.57 -9.78
C THR A 57 -12.90 -22.91 -9.35
N VAL A 58 -12.75 -23.68 -8.28
CA VAL A 58 -11.45 -24.10 -7.77
C VAL A 58 -11.19 -25.55 -8.18
N ARG A 59 -10.08 -25.77 -8.89
CA ARG A 59 -9.60 -27.13 -9.20
C ARG A 59 -8.65 -27.61 -8.12
N THR A 60 -9.02 -28.70 -7.44
CA THR A 60 -8.23 -29.35 -6.39
C THR A 60 -7.78 -30.75 -6.85
N GLY A 61 -6.92 -31.40 -6.06
CA GLY A 61 -6.53 -32.80 -6.31
C GLY A 61 -7.69 -33.80 -6.19
N HIS A 62 -8.82 -33.40 -5.58
CA HIS A 62 -10.02 -34.23 -5.40
C HIS A 62 -11.13 -33.94 -6.41
N GLY A 63 -10.92 -33.00 -7.34
CA GLY A 63 -11.91 -32.58 -8.32
C GLY A 63 -12.07 -31.06 -8.42
N THR A 64 -13.03 -30.64 -9.23
CA THR A 64 -13.37 -29.22 -9.47
C THR A 64 -14.61 -28.87 -8.64
N THR A 65 -14.60 -27.74 -7.95
CA THR A 65 -15.78 -27.28 -7.20
C THR A 65 -16.89 -26.81 -8.12
N ASP A 66 -18.07 -26.56 -7.56
CA ASP A 66 -19.11 -25.82 -8.28
C ASP A 66 -18.64 -24.40 -8.61
N TRP A 67 -19.30 -23.79 -9.61
CA TRP A 67 -19.09 -22.39 -9.95
C TRP A 67 -19.65 -21.49 -8.85
N PHE A 68 -18.95 -20.40 -8.57
CA PHE A 68 -19.37 -19.36 -7.65
C PHE A 68 -19.08 -17.98 -8.24
N GLN A 69 -19.91 -17.01 -7.87
CA GLN A 69 -19.81 -15.63 -8.34
C GLN A 69 -18.67 -14.88 -7.65
N ILE A 70 -17.91 -14.11 -8.41
CA ILE A 70 -16.82 -13.25 -7.93
C ILE A 70 -17.39 -11.86 -7.60
N GLY A 71 -17.63 -11.61 -6.32
CA GLY A 71 -18.18 -10.33 -5.87
C GLY A 71 -17.14 -9.25 -5.51
N LYS A 72 -15.85 -9.61 -5.44
CA LYS A 72 -14.75 -8.72 -5.06
C LYS A 72 -13.44 -9.15 -5.71
N GLY A 73 -12.52 -8.19 -5.76
CA GLY A 73 -11.17 -8.35 -6.23
C GLY A 73 -11.03 -8.06 -7.71
N VAL A 74 -9.80 -7.79 -8.13
CA VAL A 74 -9.46 -7.68 -9.55
C VAL A 74 -9.10 -9.05 -10.13
N CYS A 75 -9.37 -9.29 -11.41
CA CYS A 75 -9.12 -10.59 -12.03
C CYS A 75 -7.62 -10.91 -12.05
N GLN A 76 -7.17 -11.83 -11.19
CA GLN A 76 -5.76 -12.23 -11.18
C GLN A 76 -5.36 -12.82 -12.54
N GLY A 77 -4.19 -12.41 -13.06
CA GLY A 77 -3.72 -12.77 -14.40
C GLY A 77 -4.24 -11.88 -15.54
N CYS A 78 -5.18 -10.96 -15.29
CA CYS A 78 -5.54 -9.93 -16.25
C CYS A 78 -4.50 -8.81 -16.28
N ILE A 79 -4.10 -8.39 -17.48
CA ILE A 79 -3.12 -7.31 -17.70
C ILE A 79 -3.54 -5.97 -17.10
N LEU A 80 -4.86 -5.75 -16.94
CA LEU A 80 -5.41 -4.50 -16.39
C LEU A 80 -5.45 -4.49 -14.86
N SER A 81 -5.40 -5.64 -14.21
CA SER A 81 -5.57 -5.75 -12.76
C SER A 81 -4.53 -4.95 -11.96
N PRO A 82 -3.22 -4.98 -12.29
CA PRO A 82 -2.24 -4.11 -11.63
C PRO A 82 -2.54 -2.63 -11.83
N CYS A 83 -2.98 -2.21 -13.02
CA CYS A 83 -3.32 -0.82 -13.30
C CYS A 83 -4.54 -0.36 -12.50
N LEU A 84 -5.58 -1.19 -12.42
CA LEU A 84 -6.79 -0.91 -11.64
C LEU A 84 -6.47 -0.81 -10.15
N PHE A 85 -5.63 -1.71 -9.63
CA PHE A 85 -5.20 -1.67 -8.24
C PHE A 85 -4.37 -0.41 -7.94
N ASN A 86 -3.44 -0.04 -8.82
CA ASN A 86 -2.66 1.20 -8.66
C ASN A 86 -3.55 2.45 -8.66
N LEU A 87 -4.57 2.53 -9.51
CA LEU A 87 -5.53 3.65 -9.49
C LEU A 87 -6.33 3.67 -8.19
N TYR A 88 -6.68 2.50 -7.67
CA TYR A 88 -7.41 2.35 -6.41
C TYR A 88 -6.59 2.84 -5.22
N THR A 89 -5.32 2.42 -5.12
CA THR A 89 -4.43 2.85 -4.04
C THR A 89 -4.00 4.30 -4.20
N GLU A 90 -3.82 4.79 -5.43
CA GLU A 90 -3.57 6.21 -5.70
C GLU A 90 -4.70 7.10 -5.20
N TYR A 91 -5.96 6.71 -5.42
CA TYR A 91 -7.12 7.44 -4.89
C TYR A 91 -7.08 7.55 -3.36
N ILE A 92 -6.72 6.45 -2.67
CA ILE A 92 -6.53 6.45 -1.21
C ILE A 92 -5.45 7.45 -0.80
N MET A 93 -4.28 7.43 -1.45
CA MET A 93 -3.15 8.30 -1.09
C MET A 93 -3.47 9.78 -1.29
N ARG A 94 -4.21 10.12 -2.37
CA ARG A 94 -4.66 11.50 -2.60
C ARG A 94 -5.62 11.97 -1.52
N ASN A 95 -6.60 11.15 -1.15
CA ASN A 95 -7.57 11.50 -0.13
C ASN A 95 -6.98 11.51 1.29
N ALA A 96 -5.92 10.74 1.53
CA ALA A 96 -5.16 10.81 2.78
C ALA A 96 -4.30 12.08 2.89
N GLY A 97 -4.27 12.92 1.84
CA GLY A 97 -3.62 14.22 1.83
C GLY A 97 -2.09 14.16 1.66
N LEU A 98 -1.57 13.06 1.08
CA LEU A 98 -0.11 12.88 0.94
C LEU A 98 0.52 13.92 0.00
N GLU A 99 -0.20 14.45 -0.99
CA GLU A 99 0.34 15.48 -1.89
C GLU A 99 0.35 16.89 -1.28
N GLU A 100 -0.59 17.17 -0.37
CA GLU A 100 -0.78 18.50 0.24
C GLU A 100 0.01 18.66 1.55
N ALA A 101 0.32 17.55 2.21
CA ALA A 101 1.12 17.57 3.41
C ALA A 101 2.56 17.99 3.06
N GLN A 102 3.10 19.00 3.77
CA GLN A 102 4.54 19.24 3.85
C GLN A 102 5.28 18.12 4.62
N ALA A 103 4.60 17.00 4.86
CA ALA A 103 5.12 15.78 5.43
C ALA A 103 5.97 15.04 4.39
N GLY A 104 7.05 14.43 4.87
CA GLY A 104 7.92 13.55 4.14
C GLY A 104 9.37 13.96 4.31
N ILE A 105 10.26 13.13 3.78
CA ILE A 105 11.69 13.42 3.76
C ILE A 105 11.96 14.46 2.68
N LYS A 106 12.66 15.54 3.03
CA LYS A 106 13.05 16.57 2.06
C LYS A 106 14.29 16.14 1.27
N ILE A 107 14.11 15.80 0.00
CA ILE A 107 15.17 15.38 -0.92
C ILE A 107 15.19 16.32 -2.13
N ALA A 108 16.34 16.95 -2.39
CA ALA A 108 16.53 17.87 -3.52
C ALA A 108 15.44 18.96 -3.66
N GLY A 109 14.92 19.46 -2.53
CA GLY A 109 13.88 20.50 -2.49
C GLY A 109 12.45 19.99 -2.62
N ARG A 110 12.23 18.67 -2.73
CA ARG A 110 10.90 18.04 -2.76
C ARG A 110 10.68 17.21 -1.49
N HIS A 111 9.45 17.15 -1.02
CA HIS A 111 9.06 16.24 0.06
C HIS A 111 8.65 14.91 -0.55
N ILE A 112 9.20 13.82 -0.03
CA ILE A 112 8.85 12.45 -0.41
C ILE A 112 8.37 11.73 0.84
N ASN A 113 7.07 11.45 0.89
CA ASN A 113 6.42 10.78 2.03
C ASN A 113 5.97 9.36 1.74
N ASN A 114 6.02 8.90 0.48
CA ASN A 114 5.70 7.52 0.14
C ASN A 114 6.54 7.00 -1.03
N LEU A 115 6.82 5.71 -0.99
CA LEU A 115 7.34 4.91 -2.10
C LEU A 115 6.38 3.75 -2.31
N ARG A 116 6.01 3.49 -3.56
CA ARG A 116 5.04 2.46 -3.91
C ARG A 116 5.56 1.64 -5.08
N TYR A 117 5.55 0.32 -4.93
CA TYR A 117 5.89 -0.61 -5.99
C TYR A 117 4.94 -1.81 -5.92
N ALA A 118 4.08 -1.94 -6.93
CA ALA A 118 2.99 -2.92 -6.93
C ALA A 118 2.13 -2.83 -5.65
N ASP A 119 2.11 -3.88 -4.84
CA ASP A 119 1.44 -3.98 -3.55
C ASP A 119 2.25 -3.37 -2.39
N ASP A 120 3.58 -3.29 -2.50
CA ASP A 120 4.42 -2.71 -1.46
C ASP A 120 4.23 -1.18 -1.37
N THR A 121 3.74 -0.71 -0.22
CA THR A 121 3.66 0.72 0.10
C THR A 121 4.53 1.04 1.31
N THR A 122 5.47 1.97 1.15
CA THR A 122 6.31 2.48 2.24
C THR A 122 5.99 3.94 2.48
N LEU A 123 5.55 4.29 3.69
CA LEU A 123 5.45 5.67 4.15
C LEU A 123 6.78 6.10 4.79
N MET A 124 7.10 7.38 4.68
CA MET A 124 8.38 7.94 5.11
C MET A 124 8.21 9.31 5.74
N GLU A 125 8.86 9.54 6.88
CA GLU A 125 8.77 10.82 7.59
C GLU A 125 10.04 11.12 8.40
N GLU A 126 10.26 12.40 8.75
CA GLU A 126 11.34 12.82 9.65
C GLU A 126 10.92 12.80 11.15
N SER A 127 9.61 12.72 11.45
CA SER A 127 9.02 12.62 12.79
C SER A 127 8.20 11.34 12.94
N GLU A 128 8.35 10.70 14.11
CA GLU A 128 7.60 9.50 14.49
C GLU A 128 6.09 9.80 14.59
N GLU A 129 5.73 10.93 15.20
CA GLU A 129 4.35 11.37 15.39
C GLU A 129 3.64 11.64 14.06
N GLU A 130 4.33 12.31 13.13
CA GLU A 130 3.82 12.60 11.80
C GLU A 130 3.67 11.33 10.96
N LEU A 131 4.61 10.37 11.05
CA LEU A 131 4.46 9.08 10.37
C LEU A 131 3.24 8.32 10.89
N LYS A 132 3.00 8.36 12.21
CA LYS A 132 1.83 7.69 12.82
C LYS A 132 0.53 8.35 12.36
N SER A 133 0.48 9.68 12.35
CA SER A 133 -0.64 10.46 11.81
C SER A 133 -0.92 10.10 10.35
N LEU A 134 0.13 10.00 9.53
CA LEU A 134 0.01 9.65 8.11
C LEU A 134 -0.54 8.25 7.90
N LEU A 135 -0.02 7.27 8.65
CA LEU A 135 -0.49 5.90 8.60
C LEU A 135 -1.97 5.78 9.00
N MET A 136 -2.40 6.52 10.03
CA MET A 136 -3.80 6.56 10.45
C MET A 136 -4.71 7.12 9.36
N LYS A 137 -4.32 8.21 8.69
CA LYS A 137 -5.09 8.77 7.56
C LYS A 137 -5.19 7.77 6.41
N VAL A 138 -4.08 7.14 6.02
CA VAL A 138 -4.07 6.11 4.98
C VAL A 138 -4.98 4.95 5.36
N LYS A 139 -4.93 4.50 6.62
CA LYS A 139 -5.81 3.43 7.14
C LYS A 139 -7.28 3.80 7.04
N GLU A 140 -7.66 4.98 7.53
CA GLU A 140 -9.05 5.47 7.48
C GLU A 140 -9.57 5.58 6.03
N GLU A 141 -8.78 6.16 5.12
CA GLU A 141 -9.17 6.26 3.71
C GLU A 141 -9.25 4.89 3.02
N SER A 142 -8.34 3.97 3.36
CA SER A 142 -8.37 2.59 2.85
C SER A 142 -9.65 1.86 3.26
N GLU A 143 -10.03 1.98 4.54
CA GLU A 143 -11.22 1.33 5.07
C GLU A 143 -12.52 1.86 4.44
N LYS A 144 -12.59 3.15 4.09
CA LYS A 144 -13.74 3.75 3.37
C LYS A 144 -14.00 3.11 2.02
N VAL A 145 -12.95 2.61 1.38
CA VAL A 145 -13.00 1.89 0.11
C VAL A 145 -12.89 0.38 0.30
N GLY A 146 -12.89 -0.13 1.54
CA GLY A 146 -12.96 -1.55 1.83
C GLY A 146 -11.63 -2.30 1.79
N LEU A 147 -10.50 -1.60 1.65
CA LEU A 147 -9.17 -2.19 1.86
C LEU A 147 -8.79 -2.07 3.33
N LYS A 148 -8.30 -3.17 3.91
CA LYS A 148 -7.84 -3.22 5.30
C LYS A 148 -6.34 -3.41 5.34
N LEU A 149 -5.65 -2.68 6.20
CA LEU A 149 -4.24 -2.89 6.45
C LEU A 149 -4.05 -4.08 7.40
N THR A 150 -3.00 -4.87 7.19
CA THR A 150 -2.62 -5.96 8.10
C THR A 150 -1.60 -5.43 9.11
N ILE A 151 -2.06 -4.97 10.28
CA ILE A 151 -1.17 -4.35 11.30
C ILE A 151 -0.01 -5.28 11.71
N GLN A 152 -0.27 -6.59 11.81
CA GLN A 152 0.75 -7.60 12.15
C GLN A 152 1.85 -7.77 11.10
N LYS A 153 1.58 -7.42 9.85
CA LYS A 153 2.57 -7.46 8.77
C LYS A 153 3.16 -6.09 8.46
N THR A 154 2.52 -5.03 8.92
CA THR A 154 3.08 -3.68 8.89
C THR A 154 4.34 -3.64 9.75
N LYS A 155 5.40 -3.06 9.22
CA LYS A 155 6.70 -2.97 9.90
C LYS A 155 7.18 -1.53 9.95
N ILE A 156 7.93 -1.20 11.00
CA ILE A 156 8.54 0.12 11.17
C ILE A 156 10.05 -0.06 11.25
N MET A 157 10.76 0.83 10.57
CA MET A 157 12.22 0.92 10.63
C MET A 157 12.59 2.38 10.79
N ALA A 158 13.60 2.70 11.60
CA ALA A 158 14.09 4.06 11.70
C ALA A 158 15.60 4.10 11.93
N SER A 159 16.19 5.24 11.60
CA SER A 159 17.61 5.53 11.87
C SER A 159 17.87 6.01 13.31
N SER A 160 16.85 6.03 14.17
CA SER A 160 16.91 6.44 15.57
C SER A 160 16.03 5.53 16.42
N PRO A 161 16.25 5.47 17.75
CA PRO A 161 15.42 4.65 18.63
C PRO A 161 13.93 4.99 18.47
N ILE A 162 13.11 3.96 18.24
CA ILE A 162 11.65 4.08 18.08
C ILE A 162 11.00 3.73 19.41
N THR A 163 9.95 4.46 19.80
CA THR A 163 9.12 4.07 20.93
C THR A 163 8.16 2.94 20.53
N SER A 164 7.62 2.19 21.49
CA SER A 164 6.68 1.11 21.17
C SER A 164 5.46 1.65 20.41
N TRP A 165 5.23 1.18 19.19
CA TRP A 165 4.06 1.57 18.38
C TRP A 165 2.89 0.63 18.57
N GLN A 166 1.72 1.22 18.78
CA GLN A 166 0.45 0.51 18.78
C GLN A 166 -0.56 1.23 17.88
N ILE A 167 -1.30 0.44 17.10
CA ILE A 167 -2.41 0.85 16.23
C ILE A 167 -3.58 -0.08 16.56
N ASP A 168 -4.72 0.49 16.93
CA ASP A 168 -5.92 -0.25 17.35
C ASP A 168 -5.67 -1.31 18.47
N GLY A 169 -4.67 -1.06 19.33
CA GLY A 169 -4.28 -1.98 20.40
C GLY A 169 -3.38 -3.13 19.96
N GLU A 170 -3.05 -3.24 18.66
CA GLU A 170 -2.07 -4.17 18.13
C GLU A 170 -0.69 -3.50 18.06
N SER A 171 0.35 -4.21 18.49
CA SER A 171 1.73 -3.72 18.40
C SER A 171 2.25 -3.86 16.97
N VAL A 172 2.87 -2.80 16.45
CA VAL A 172 3.55 -2.84 15.16
C VAL A 172 4.99 -3.32 15.36
N GLU A 173 5.46 -4.24 14.52
CA GLU A 173 6.82 -4.78 14.62
C GLU A 173 7.85 -3.71 14.23
N THR A 174 8.86 -3.51 15.08
CA THR A 174 10.03 -2.68 14.76
C THR A 174 11.17 -3.56 14.25
N VAL A 175 11.72 -3.25 13.09
CA VAL A 175 12.76 -4.03 12.43
C VAL A 175 14.01 -3.20 12.16
N SER A 176 15.17 -3.86 12.21
CA SER A 176 16.47 -3.29 11.83
C SER A 176 16.74 -3.37 10.34
N ASP A 177 16.03 -4.23 9.61
CA ASP A 177 16.13 -4.38 8.18
C ASP A 177 14.83 -4.86 7.53
N PHE A 178 14.66 -4.54 6.25
CA PHE A 178 13.50 -4.91 5.46
C PHE A 178 13.91 -5.19 4.00
N ILE A 179 13.25 -6.17 3.37
CA ILE A 179 13.46 -6.49 1.95
C ILE A 179 12.44 -5.70 1.14
N PHE A 180 12.90 -4.70 0.39
CA PHE A 180 12.05 -3.88 -0.48
C PHE A 180 12.48 -4.09 -1.94
N GLY A 181 11.57 -4.56 -2.80
CA GLY A 181 11.88 -4.80 -4.21
C GLY A 181 13.06 -5.75 -4.46
N GLY A 182 13.26 -6.75 -3.59
CA GLY A 182 14.37 -7.72 -3.66
C GLY A 182 15.70 -7.24 -3.06
N SER A 183 15.78 -5.98 -2.63
CA SER A 183 16.98 -5.42 -1.98
C SER A 183 16.80 -5.35 -0.46
N LYS A 184 17.82 -5.77 0.30
CA LYS A 184 17.82 -5.61 1.75
C LYS A 184 18.22 -4.16 2.10
N ILE A 185 17.31 -3.46 2.75
CA ILE A 185 17.54 -2.12 3.30
C ILE A 185 17.75 -2.27 4.81
N THR A 186 18.84 -1.74 5.34
CA THR A 186 19.15 -1.77 6.78
C THR A 186 19.03 -0.38 7.40
N ALA A 187 18.64 -0.29 8.66
CA ALA A 187 18.51 0.97 9.42
C ALA A 187 19.80 1.80 9.45
N ASP A 188 20.96 1.16 9.32
CA ASP A 188 22.28 1.82 9.26
C ASP A 188 22.59 2.44 7.88
N GLY A 189 21.73 2.19 6.88
CA GLY A 189 21.86 2.70 5.53
C GLY A 189 22.69 1.83 4.58
N ASP A 190 23.05 0.61 4.97
CA ASP A 190 23.71 -0.37 4.10
C ASP A 190 22.69 -1.04 3.17
N CYS A 191 23.05 -1.15 1.89
CA CYS A 191 22.29 -1.81 0.83
C CYS A 191 23.12 -2.87 0.07
N ASN A 192 24.32 -3.23 0.56
CA ASN A 192 25.27 -4.09 -0.17
C ASN A 192 24.86 -5.57 -0.28
N HIS A 193 23.74 -5.98 0.32
CA HIS A 193 23.27 -7.37 0.29
C HIS A 193 22.07 -7.49 -0.64
N GLU A 194 22.32 -7.63 -1.94
CA GLU A 194 21.32 -8.14 -2.89
C GLU A 194 21.04 -9.60 -2.56
N ILE A 195 19.77 -9.97 -2.45
CA ILE A 195 19.37 -11.38 -2.32
C ILE A 195 19.42 -11.98 -3.73
N LYS A 196 20.39 -12.87 -3.95
CA LYS A 196 20.52 -13.67 -5.18
C LYS A 196 19.39 -14.68 -5.35
#